data_AF-A0A232EHK5-F1
#
_entry.id   AF-A0A232EHK5-F1
#
_cell.length_a   1.000
_cell.length_b   1.000
_cell.length_c   1.000
_cell.angle_alpha   90.00
_cell.angle_beta   90.00
_cell.angle_gamma   90.00
#
_symmetry.space_group_name_H-M   'P 1'
#
loop_
_entity.id
_entity.type
_entity.pdbx_description
1 polymer ?
#
loop_
_entity_poly.entity_id
_entity_poly.type
_entity_poly.pdbx_seq_one_letter_code
_entity_poly.pdbx_strand_id
1 'polypeptide(L)'
;MSLKYQNFLISFQNCNRYGTLNTYRSVLSLILDKEIGNDSVIKRFCKGTVKLKPQTPKYTCTWNPDTVLQYLENLYPHENLNLEKLTKKFVTLLALIEASTAQRVQTLSKIKIANININEMEPK
;
A
#
# COMPACT_ATOMS: atom_id res chain seq x y z
N MET A 1 -20.92 29.27 6.70
CA MET A 1 -21.00 27.79 6.60
C MET A 1 -19.63 27.15 6.42
N SER A 2 -18.81 27.63 5.46
CA SER A 2 -17.42 27.19 5.24
C SER A 2 -16.53 27.20 6.50
N LEU A 3 -16.64 28.25 7.34
CA LEU A 3 -15.89 28.37 8.60
C LEU A 3 -16.15 27.23 9.61
N LYS A 4 -17.37 26.68 9.66
CA LYS A 4 -17.71 25.57 10.58
C LYS A 4 -16.99 24.28 10.19
N TYR A 5 -16.91 24.00 8.89
CA TYR A 5 -16.18 22.83 8.37
C TYR A 5 -14.67 22.99 8.51
N GLN A 6 -14.15 24.22 8.35
CA GLN A 6 -12.76 24.51 8.63
C GLN A 6 -12.42 24.28 10.12
N ASN A 7 -13.24 24.77 11.05
CA ASN A 7 -13.03 24.55 12.49
C ASN A 7 -13.09 23.07 12.88
N PHE A 8 -14.00 22.31 12.26
CA PHE A 8 -14.04 20.85 12.40
C PHE A 8 -12.76 20.19 11.86
N LEU A 9 -12.26 20.60 10.69
CA LEU A 9 -10.99 20.06 10.17
C LEU A 9 -9.77 20.46 11.04
N ILE A 10 -9.80 21.66 11.65
CA ILE A 10 -8.78 22.13 12.59
C ILE A 10 -8.75 21.28 13.85
N SER A 11 -9.90 20.85 14.40
CA SER A 11 -9.91 19.95 15.57
C SER A 11 -9.22 18.61 15.29
N PHE A 12 -9.17 18.19 14.02
CA PHE A 12 -8.46 16.99 13.57
C PHE A 12 -7.07 17.26 12.98
N GLN A 13 -6.57 18.50 13.01
CA GLN A 13 -5.21 18.82 12.55
C GLN A 13 -4.12 18.12 13.37
N ASN A 14 -4.43 17.80 14.64
CA ASN A 14 -3.57 16.98 15.50
C ASN A 14 -3.50 15.51 15.03
N CYS A 15 -4.45 15.07 14.21
CA CYS A 15 -4.40 13.76 13.58
C CYS A 15 -3.34 13.80 12.47
N ASN A 16 -2.15 13.32 12.82
CA ASN A 16 -0.85 13.60 12.22
C ASN A 16 -0.64 13.09 10.77
N ARG A 17 -1.70 12.69 10.05
CA ARG A 17 -1.61 12.01 8.75
C ARG A 17 -2.49 12.70 7.70
N TYR A 18 -1.85 13.14 6.62
CA TYR A 18 -2.52 13.72 5.43
C TYR A 18 -3.67 12.84 4.91
N GLY A 19 -3.48 11.52 4.91
CA GLY A 19 -4.52 10.58 4.49
C GLY A 19 -5.82 10.73 5.28
N THR A 20 -5.73 10.93 6.60
CA THR A 20 -6.89 11.09 7.48
C THR A 20 -7.65 12.38 7.21
N LEU A 21 -6.95 13.49 7.00
CA LEU A 21 -7.58 14.76 6.60
C LEU A 21 -8.29 14.66 5.25
N ASN A 22 -7.70 13.96 4.28
CA ASN A 22 -8.33 13.75 2.98
C ASN A 22 -9.58 12.86 3.10
N THR A 23 -9.55 11.83 3.96
CA THR A 23 -10.72 11.01 4.25
C THR A 23 -11.86 11.83 4.85
N TYR A 24 -11.59 12.65 5.88
CA TYR A 24 -12.62 13.52 6.47
C TYR A 24 -13.20 14.50 5.45
N ARG A 25 -12.36 15.09 4.61
CA ARG A 25 -12.81 15.96 3.51
C ARG A 25 -13.76 15.23 2.55
N SER A 26 -13.44 14.00 2.15
CA SER A 26 -14.30 13.20 1.27
C SER A 26 -15.62 12.80 1.94
N VAL A 27 -15.57 12.41 3.21
CA VAL A 27 -16.77 12.06 4.00
C VAL A 27 -17.69 13.28 4.14
N LEU A 28 -17.15 14.45 4.43
CA LEU A 28 -17.93 15.68 4.47
C LEU A 28 -18.56 15.99 3.11
N SER A 29 -17.81 15.83 2.01
CA SER A 29 -18.36 16.03 0.67
C SER A 29 -19.52 15.08 0.36
N LEU A 30 -19.46 13.84 0.86
CA LEU A 30 -20.49 12.81 0.69
C LEU A 30 -21.74 13.10 1.54
N ILE A 31 -21.57 13.42 2.83
CA ILE A 31 -22.69 13.64 3.76
C ILE A 31 -23.47 14.90 3.41
N LEU A 32 -22.79 15.94 2.95
CA LEU A 32 -23.38 17.25 2.70
C LEU A 32 -23.88 17.43 1.26
N ASP A 33 -23.75 16.39 0.41
CA ASP A 33 -24.05 16.39 -1.03
C ASP A 33 -23.59 17.68 -1.74
N LYS A 34 -22.43 18.17 -1.30
CA LYS A 34 -21.87 19.45 -1.70
C LYS A 34 -20.39 19.24 -1.95
N GLU A 35 -19.88 19.85 -3.01
CA GLU A 35 -18.46 19.83 -3.35
C GLU A 35 -17.65 20.73 -2.40
N ILE A 36 -17.58 20.36 -1.13
CA ILE A 36 -16.79 21.03 -0.08
C ILE A 36 -15.30 20.99 -0.45
N GLY A 37 -14.89 20.01 -1.25
CA GLY A 37 -13.56 19.97 -1.85
C GLY A 37 -13.25 21.10 -2.84
N ASN A 38 -14.27 21.69 -3.48
CA ASN A 38 -14.09 22.82 -4.40
C ASN A 38 -14.08 24.18 -3.69
N ASP A 39 -14.41 24.23 -2.39
CA ASP A 39 -14.27 25.45 -1.60
C ASP A 39 -12.78 25.87 -1.52
N SER A 40 -12.50 27.09 -1.97
CA SER A 40 -11.16 27.67 -2.04
C SER A 40 -10.48 27.74 -0.66
N VAL A 41 -11.25 27.94 0.41
CA VAL A 41 -10.77 28.02 1.79
C VAL A 41 -10.27 26.67 2.26
N ILE A 42 -11.05 25.61 2.02
CA ILE A 42 -10.70 24.23 2.41
C ILE A 42 -9.54 23.70 1.58
N LYS A 43 -9.51 24.02 0.28
CA LYS A 43 -8.38 23.69 -0.59
C LYS A 43 -7.08 24.37 -0.14
N ARG A 44 -7.15 25.64 0.26
CA ARG A 44 -6.00 26.39 0.80
C ARG A 44 -5.55 25.82 2.15
N PHE A 45 -6.48 25.45 3.03
CA PHE A 45 -6.18 24.81 4.30
C PHE A 45 -5.44 23.47 4.10
N CYS A 46 -6.00 22.55 3.31
CA CYS A 46 -5.35 21.26 3.03
C CYS A 46 -3.96 21.44 2.38
N LYS A 47 -3.79 22.40 1.48
CA LYS A 47 -2.48 22.74 0.89
C LYS A 47 -1.50 23.27 1.94
N GLY A 48 -1.97 24.12 2.86
CA GLY A 48 -1.18 24.62 3.98
C GLY A 48 -0.70 23.49 4.88
N THR A 49 -1.58 22.54 5.21
CA THR A 49 -1.21 21.37 6.03
C THR A 49 -0.17 20.48 5.37
N VAL A 50 -0.21 20.31 4.04
CA VAL A 50 0.80 19.54 3.28
C VAL A 50 2.15 20.25 3.28
N LYS A 51 2.16 21.57 3.13
CA LYS A 51 3.40 22.36 3.19
C LYS A 51 4.04 22.36 4.58
N LEU A 52 3.22 22.36 5.63
CA LEU A 52 3.70 22.30 7.02
C LEU A 52 4.31 20.94 7.37
N LYS A 53 3.81 19.85 6.78
CA LYS A 53 4.31 18.48 6.99
C LYS A 53 4.41 17.76 5.64
N PRO A 54 5.55 17.88 4.93
CA PRO A 54 5.74 17.16 3.68
C PRO A 54 5.65 15.64 3.92
N GLN A 55 5.13 14.91 2.94
CA GLN A 55 5.06 13.46 3.02
C GLN A 55 6.49 12.90 2.93
N THR A 56 6.96 12.30 4.02
CA THR A 56 8.22 11.57 4.00
C THR A 56 7.99 10.16 3.45
N PRO A 57 8.96 9.60 2.71
CA PRO A 57 8.90 8.19 2.33
C PRO A 57 8.75 7.34 3.58
N LYS A 58 7.84 6.36 3.53
CA LYS A 58 7.57 5.45 4.66
C LYS A 58 8.77 4.57 5.00
N TYR A 59 9.66 4.37 4.03
CA TYR A 59 10.82 3.50 4.15
C TYR A 59 12.07 4.33 3.90
N THR A 60 12.98 4.35 4.88
CA THR A 60 14.29 5.01 4.78
C THR A 60 15.32 4.11 4.10
N CYS A 61 15.10 2.79 4.15
CA CYS A 61 15.89 1.78 3.45
C CYS A 61 14.99 0.65 2.94
N THR A 62 15.45 -0.02 1.89
CA THR A 62 14.91 -1.31 1.44
C THR A 62 15.78 -2.43 2.00
N TRP A 63 15.18 -3.58 2.32
CA TRP A 63 15.91 -4.75 2.81
C TRP A 63 16.48 -5.57 1.64
N ASN A 64 17.55 -6.34 1.86
CA ASN A 64 18.15 -7.18 0.81
C ASN A 64 17.38 -8.52 0.64
N PRO A 65 16.71 -8.77 -0.50
CA PRO A 65 16.03 -10.03 -0.77
C PRO A 65 16.93 -11.28 -0.77
N ASP A 66 18.24 -11.12 -1.01
CA ASP A 66 19.18 -12.23 -1.09
C ASP A 66 19.22 -13.08 0.19
N THR A 67 19.07 -12.44 1.36
CA THR A 67 19.07 -13.16 2.65
C THR A 67 17.90 -14.16 2.74
N VAL A 68 16.75 -13.81 2.17
CA VAL A 68 15.59 -14.71 2.14
C VAL A 68 15.79 -15.79 1.10
N LEU A 69 16.36 -15.47 -0.07
CA LEU A 69 16.68 -16.46 -1.10
C LEU A 69 17.66 -17.52 -0.58
N GLN A 70 18.74 -17.11 0.09
CA GLN A 70 19.71 -18.01 0.72
C GLN A 70 19.07 -18.92 1.78
N TYR A 71 18.16 -18.39 2.59
CA TYR A 71 17.41 -19.21 3.55
C TYR A 71 16.53 -20.25 2.84
N LEU A 72 15.89 -19.88 1.73
CA LEU A 72 15.06 -20.77 0.94
C LEU A 72 15.86 -21.86 0.22
N GLU A 73 17.10 -21.57 -0.17
CA GLU A 73 18.04 -22.56 -0.73
C GLU A 73 18.43 -23.63 0.30
N ASN A 74 18.72 -23.22 1.53
CA ASN A 74 19.08 -24.14 2.63
C ASN A 74 17.95 -25.11 3.05
N LEU A 75 16.72 -24.87 2.61
CA LEU A 75 15.57 -25.76 2.85
C LEU A 75 15.56 -27.00 1.93
N TYR A 76 16.61 -27.25 1.16
CA TYR A 76 16.81 -28.50 0.42
C TYR A 76 17.42 -29.59 1.35
N PRO A 77 16.94 -30.85 1.37
CA PRO A 77 16.03 -31.53 0.43
C PRO A 77 14.55 -31.46 0.79
N HIS A 78 13.68 -31.43 -0.22
CA HIS A 78 12.24 -31.26 -0.08
C HIS A 78 11.49 -32.50 0.46
N GLU A 79 12.10 -33.67 0.43
CA GLU A 79 11.44 -34.94 0.82
C GLU A 79 11.09 -35.01 2.31
N ASN A 80 11.85 -34.29 3.16
CA ASN A 80 11.61 -34.22 4.60
C ASN A 80 10.79 -32.99 5.01
N LEU A 81 10.32 -32.18 4.06
CA LEU A 81 9.58 -30.96 4.37
C LEU A 81 8.07 -31.22 4.44
N ASN A 82 7.48 -30.79 5.55
CA ASN A 82 6.02 -30.75 5.70
C ASN A 82 5.39 -29.84 4.61
N LEU A 83 4.20 -30.21 4.14
CA LEU A 83 3.44 -29.47 3.12
C LEU A 83 3.30 -27.99 3.48
N GLU A 84 3.11 -27.67 4.76
CA GLU A 84 3.05 -26.30 5.28
C GLU A 84 4.32 -25.49 4.96
N LYS A 85 5.51 -26.10 5.13
CA LYS A 85 6.79 -25.44 4.85
C LYS A 85 6.97 -25.22 3.35
N LEU A 86 6.51 -26.16 2.53
CA LEU A 86 6.53 -26.04 1.07
C LEU A 86 5.62 -24.90 0.59
N THR A 87 4.40 -24.81 1.11
CA THR A 87 3.48 -23.70 0.81
C THR A 87 4.07 -22.36 1.24
N LYS A 88 4.67 -22.28 2.43
CA LYS A 88 5.34 -21.05 2.90
C LYS A 88 6.50 -20.65 1.98
N LYS A 89 7.33 -21.61 1.55
CA LYS A 89 8.42 -21.36 0.59
C LYS A 89 7.88 -20.81 -0.73
N PHE A 90 6.84 -21.42 -1.29
CA PHE A 90 6.20 -20.97 -2.53
C PHE A 90 5.60 -19.56 -2.42
N VAL A 91 4.79 -19.31 -1.37
CA VAL A 91 4.16 -18.00 -1.16
C VAL A 91 5.21 -16.92 -0.91
N THR A 92 6.30 -17.23 -0.21
CA THR A 92 7.41 -16.28 -0.01
C THR A 92 8.08 -15.93 -1.33
N LEU A 93 8.37 -16.91 -2.20
CA LEU A 93 8.94 -16.65 -3.53
C LEU A 93 8.00 -15.79 -4.39
N LEU A 94 6.71 -16.11 -4.42
CA LEU A 94 5.71 -15.27 -5.11
C LEU A 94 5.68 -13.85 -4.56
N ALA A 95 5.70 -13.69 -3.23
CA ALA A 95 5.70 -12.38 -2.60
C ALA A 95 6.95 -11.55 -2.96
N LEU A 96 8.11 -12.17 -3.12
CA LEU A 96 9.35 -11.48 -3.54
C LEU A 96 9.29 -11.01 -4.99
N ILE A 97 8.77 -11.85 -5.89
CA ILE A 97 8.60 -11.49 -7.30
C ILE A 97 7.59 -10.34 -7.42
N GLU A 98 6.45 -10.45 -6.75
CA GLU A 98 5.40 -9.43 -6.81
C GLU A 98 5.78 -8.12 -6.11
N ALA A 99 6.66 -8.16 -5.10
CA ALA A 99 7.22 -6.96 -4.49
C ALA A 99 8.00 -6.11 -5.52
N SER A 100 8.69 -6.77 -6.47
CA SER A 100 9.36 -6.10 -7.58
C SER A 100 8.36 -5.47 -8.56
N THR A 101 7.20 -6.11 -8.74
CA THR A 101 6.09 -5.62 -9.60
C THR A 101 5.18 -4.60 -8.87
N ALA A 102 5.50 -4.25 -7.61
CA ALA A 102 4.72 -3.35 -6.75
C ALA A 102 3.26 -3.79 -6.52
N GLN A 103 2.97 -5.08 -6.65
CA GLN A 103 1.62 -5.60 -6.42
C GLN A 103 1.33 -5.76 -4.92
N ARG A 104 0.05 -5.65 -4.54
CA ARG A 104 -0.37 -5.81 -3.14
C ARG A 104 -0.56 -7.29 -2.80
N VAL A 105 -0.40 -7.62 -1.52
CA VAL A 105 -0.69 -8.98 -0.98
C VAL A 105 -2.11 -9.47 -1.31
N GLN A 106 -3.07 -8.54 -1.46
CA GLN A 106 -4.43 -8.87 -1.88
C GLN A 106 -4.49 -9.53 -3.26
N THR A 107 -3.55 -9.19 -4.15
CA THR A 107 -3.47 -9.78 -5.48
C THR A 107 -3.01 -11.23 -5.42
N LEU A 108 -2.05 -11.56 -4.54
CA LEU A 108 -1.58 -12.93 -4.30
C LEU A 108 -2.74 -13.88 -3.96
N SER A 109 -3.66 -13.43 -3.10
CA SER A 109 -4.84 -14.23 -2.72
C SER A 109 -5.83 -14.47 -3.87
N LYS A 110 -5.76 -13.70 -4.96
CA LYS A 110 -6.67 -13.79 -6.10
C LYS A 110 -6.06 -14.54 -7.29
N ILE A 111 -4.80 -14.98 -7.18
CA ILE A 111 -4.16 -15.77 -8.23
C ILE A 111 -4.90 -17.10 -8.37
N LYS A 112 -5.42 -17.34 -9.57
CA LYS A 112 -6.03 -18.61 -9.96
C LYS A 112 -5.09 -19.34 -10.89
N ILE A 113 -4.96 -20.64 -10.70
CA ILE A 113 -4.11 -21.50 -11.54
C ILE A 113 -4.48 -21.40 -13.02
N ALA A 114 -5.79 -21.29 -13.32
CA ALA A 114 -6.30 -21.13 -14.69
C ALA A 114 -5.81 -19.86 -15.42
N ASN A 115 -5.28 -18.87 -14.69
CA ASN A 115 -4.80 -17.62 -15.27
C ASN A 115 -3.27 -17.60 -15.43
N ILE A 116 -2.58 -18.72 -15.15
CA ILE A 116 -1.12 -18.81 -15.27
C ILE A 116 -0.78 -19.29 -16.69
N ASN A 117 -0.28 -18.37 -17.52
CA ASN A 117 0.25 -18.69 -18.85
C ASN A 117 1.77 -18.85 -18.77
N ILE A 118 2.27 -20.00 -19.23
CA ILE A 118 3.71 -20.26 -19.36
C ILE A 118 4.10 -19.84 -20.76
N ASN A 119 4.75 -18.68 -20.87
CA ASN A 119 5.36 -18.27 -22.12
C ASN A 119 6.79 -18.80 -22.13
N GLU A 120 7.07 -19.80 -22.96
CA GLU A 120 8.44 -20.19 -23.27
C GLU A 120 9.13 -19.00 -23.95
N MET A 121 10.07 -18.36 -23.25
CA MET A 121 10.96 -17.39 -23.88
C MET A 121 11.93 -18.18 -24.75
N GLU A 122 11.83 -18.00 -26.08
CA GLU A 122 12.90 -18.40 -27.00
C GLU A 122 14.24 -17.82 -26.52
N PRO A 123 15.30 -18.63 -26.43
CA PRO A 123 16.61 -18.13 -26.06
C PRO A 123 17.11 -17.17 -27.14
N LYS A 124 17.44 -15.94 -26.73
CA LYS A 124 18.21 -14.98 -27.55
C LYS A 124 19.68 -15.36 -27.59
#